data_AF-A8NHV6-F1
#
_entry.id   AF-A8NHV6-F1
#
_cell.length_a   1.000
_cell.length_b   1.000
_cell.length_c   1.000
_cell.angle_alpha   90.00
_cell.angle_beta   90.00
_cell.angle_gamma   90.00
#
_symmetry.space_group_name_H-M   'P 1'
#
loop_
_entity.id
_entity.type
_entity.pdbx_description
1 polymer ?
#
loop_
_entity_poly.entity_id
_entity_poly.type
_entity_poly.pdbx_seq_one_letter_code
_entity_poly.pdbx_strand_id
1 'polypeptide(L)'
;MRCSFLISLSLQFVFFLSSVSAYFVVTNPARDAQWVNGQVNVVTWEKGLMDGINGFDVEMARMSADGLILVARNVLSKPHSLGIYIENIPPGDDYVVICINSTHGVLHGTSQRFTILPSGATPTTTQPPLDKKAVTVTVTQGPNPTAFWATTLPPVPYSGSTSVRMGMGWGEGGVGVLATVAGVVGAAVWTLV
;
A
#
# COMPACT_ATOMS: atom_id res chain seq x y z
N MET A 1 7.66 31.28 35.66
CA MET A 1 6.94 31.35 34.36
C MET A 1 7.77 30.97 33.13
N ARG A 2 9.11 30.87 33.18
CA ARG A 2 9.94 30.54 32.00
C ARG A 2 10.08 29.04 31.66
N CYS A 3 9.84 28.15 32.65
CA CYS A 3 10.00 26.70 32.47
C CYS A 3 8.84 26.06 31.67
N SER A 4 7.61 26.59 31.80
CA SER A 4 6.44 26.11 31.06
C SER A 4 6.50 26.41 29.55
N PHE A 5 7.26 27.43 29.14
CA PHE A 5 7.41 27.82 27.74
C PHE A 5 8.34 26.88 26.95
N LEU A 6 9.34 26.29 27.62
CA LEU A 6 10.34 25.42 27.00
C LEU A 6 9.87 23.97 26.84
N ILE A 7 9.04 23.47 27.76
CA ILE A 7 8.34 22.18 27.61
C ILE A 7 7.34 22.25 26.44
N SER A 8 6.66 23.40 26.28
CA SER A 8 5.76 23.63 25.13
C SER A 8 6.51 23.60 23.80
N LEU A 9 7.70 24.19 23.72
CA LEU A 9 8.49 24.26 22.48
C LEU A 9 9.09 22.90 22.08
N SER A 10 9.52 22.10 23.07
CA SER A 10 10.04 20.75 22.84
C SER A 10 8.94 19.75 22.47
N LEU A 11 7.74 19.87 23.06
CA LEU A 11 6.58 19.08 22.65
C LEU A 11 6.14 19.43 21.22
N GLN A 12 6.20 20.71 20.82
CA GLN A 12 5.90 21.16 19.45
C GLN A 12 6.88 20.59 18.41
N PHE A 13 8.14 20.38 18.75
CA PHE A 13 9.13 19.79 17.83
C PHE A 13 8.92 18.29 17.61
N VAL A 14 8.41 17.56 18.62
CA VAL A 14 8.01 16.14 18.48
C VAL A 14 6.81 15.99 17.53
N PHE A 15 5.92 16.98 17.44
CA PHE A 15 4.80 16.97 16.50
C PHE A 15 5.21 17.19 15.03
N PHE A 16 6.39 17.76 14.75
CA PHE A 16 6.91 17.92 13.37
C PHE A 16 7.62 16.67 12.82
N LEU A 17 7.81 15.62 13.64
CA LEU A 17 8.18 14.28 13.17
C LEU A 17 6.98 13.52 12.59
N SER A 18 5.88 14.22 12.32
CA SER A 18 4.68 13.69 11.68
C SER A 18 5.03 13.09 10.32
N SER A 19 5.08 11.74 10.32
CA SER A 19 4.74 10.82 9.25
C SER A 19 4.74 11.42 7.83
N VAL A 20 5.77 11.09 7.04
CA VAL A 20 5.66 11.14 5.58
C VAL A 20 4.46 10.29 5.19
N SER A 21 3.40 10.94 4.71
CA SER A 21 2.28 10.24 4.05
C SER A 21 2.86 9.56 2.82
N ALA A 22 2.99 8.23 2.86
CA ALA A 22 3.42 7.44 1.72
C ALA A 22 2.44 7.70 0.56
N TYR A 23 2.92 8.33 -0.51
CA TYR A 23 2.11 8.56 -1.72
C TYR A 23 1.99 7.22 -2.44
N PHE A 24 0.79 6.64 -2.48
CA PHE A 24 0.49 5.42 -3.22
C PHE A 24 -0.89 5.55 -3.87
N VAL A 25 -0.95 5.54 -5.19
CA VAL A 25 -2.17 5.77 -5.97
C VAL A 25 -2.38 4.60 -6.92
N VAL A 26 -3.52 3.93 -6.80
CA VAL A 26 -3.93 2.92 -7.78
C VAL A 26 -4.44 3.65 -9.02
N THR A 27 -3.75 3.51 -10.15
CA THR A 27 -4.06 4.21 -11.41
C THR A 27 -4.98 3.41 -12.31
N ASN A 28 -4.99 2.07 -12.18
CA ASN A 28 -5.96 1.19 -12.82
C ASN A 28 -6.36 0.08 -11.85
N PRO A 29 -7.66 -0.27 -11.72
CA PRO A 29 -8.79 0.17 -12.54
C PRO A 29 -9.23 1.63 -12.30
N ALA A 30 -9.49 2.36 -13.39
CA ALA A 30 -10.11 3.68 -13.38
C ALA A 30 -11.65 3.59 -13.30
N ARG A 31 -12.34 4.73 -13.13
CA ARG A 31 -13.80 4.80 -12.88
C ARG A 31 -14.68 4.04 -13.87
N ASP A 32 -14.29 4.01 -15.14
CA ASP A 32 -15.07 3.36 -16.19
C ASP A 32 -14.44 2.04 -16.65
N ALA A 33 -13.37 1.59 -15.99
CA ALA A 33 -12.66 0.39 -16.38
C ALA A 33 -13.59 -0.83 -16.36
N GLN A 34 -13.51 -1.62 -17.41
CA GLN A 34 -14.24 -2.86 -17.55
C GLN A 34 -13.27 -4.03 -17.55
N TRP A 35 -13.45 -4.89 -16.57
CA TRP A 35 -12.80 -6.18 -16.47
C TRP A 35 -13.72 -7.26 -17.00
N VAL A 36 -13.15 -8.32 -17.54
CA VAL A 36 -13.93 -9.41 -18.14
C VAL A 36 -13.56 -10.73 -17.48
N ASN A 37 -14.58 -11.52 -17.13
CA ASN A 37 -14.37 -12.90 -16.68
C ASN A 37 -13.70 -13.75 -17.79
N GLY A 38 -12.79 -14.63 -17.38
CA GLY A 38 -12.01 -15.47 -18.26
C GLY A 38 -10.84 -14.75 -18.96
N GLN A 39 -10.48 -13.53 -18.52
CA GLN A 39 -9.39 -12.74 -19.08
C GLN A 39 -8.42 -12.25 -17.99
N VAL A 40 -7.19 -11.93 -18.40
CA VAL A 40 -6.24 -11.21 -17.54
C VAL A 40 -6.61 -9.74 -17.54
N ASN A 41 -6.86 -9.21 -16.35
CA ASN A 41 -7.12 -7.80 -16.11
C ASN A 41 -5.95 -7.16 -15.38
N VAL A 42 -5.64 -5.91 -15.67
CA VAL A 42 -4.43 -5.27 -15.14
C VAL A 42 -4.76 -4.33 -13.99
N VAL A 43 -4.02 -4.43 -12.88
CA VAL A 43 -3.96 -3.41 -11.83
C VAL A 43 -2.64 -2.66 -11.99
N THR A 44 -2.66 -1.33 -11.93
CA THR A 44 -1.46 -0.49 -11.96
C THR A 44 -1.48 0.53 -10.85
N TRP A 45 -0.31 0.97 -10.40
CA TRP A 45 -0.18 1.96 -9.35
C TRP A 45 1.02 2.89 -9.58
N GLU A 46 0.95 4.06 -8.97
CA GLU A 46 2.05 4.99 -8.80
C GLU A 46 2.40 5.12 -7.33
N LYS A 47 3.67 5.35 -7.04
CA LYS A 47 4.17 5.46 -5.68
C LYS A 47 5.27 6.49 -5.56
N GLY A 48 5.38 7.09 -4.38
CA GLY A 48 6.42 8.06 -4.04
C GLY A 48 7.80 7.41 -3.96
N LEU A 49 8.83 8.20 -4.20
CA LEU A 49 10.20 7.79 -3.89
C LEU A 49 10.36 7.73 -2.36
N MET A 50 10.99 6.67 -1.84
CA MET A 50 11.26 6.48 -0.40
C MET A 50 10.00 6.47 0.49
N ASP A 51 8.86 6.04 -0.06
CA ASP A 51 7.59 5.91 0.67
C ASP A 51 7.54 4.72 1.66
N GLY A 52 8.60 3.91 1.74
CA GLY A 52 8.70 2.72 2.60
C GLY A 52 7.86 1.50 2.16
N ILE A 53 7.10 1.58 1.07
CA ILE A 53 6.20 0.50 0.63
C ILE A 53 6.95 -0.43 -0.33
N ASN A 54 7.54 -1.51 0.18
CA ASN A 54 8.24 -2.49 -0.66
C ASN A 54 7.33 -3.61 -1.18
N GLY A 55 6.20 -3.81 -0.50
CA GLY A 55 5.18 -4.76 -0.89
C GLY A 55 3.92 -4.56 -0.06
N PHE A 56 2.84 -5.12 -0.57
CA PHE A 56 1.50 -5.01 -0.04
C PHE A 56 0.69 -6.24 -0.46
N ASP A 57 -0.51 -6.33 0.06
CA ASP A 57 -1.51 -7.31 -0.32
C ASP A 57 -2.59 -6.64 -1.17
N VAL A 58 -3.17 -7.39 -2.09
CA VAL A 58 -4.22 -6.92 -2.99
C VAL A 58 -5.51 -7.63 -2.65
N GLU A 59 -6.52 -6.85 -2.33
CA GLU A 59 -7.88 -7.30 -2.06
C GLU A 59 -8.83 -6.65 -3.06
N MET A 60 -9.97 -7.29 -3.30
CA MET A 60 -11.05 -6.74 -4.10
C MET A 60 -12.35 -6.84 -3.34
N ALA A 61 -13.07 -5.73 -3.25
CA ALA A 61 -14.35 -5.65 -2.56
C ALA A 61 -15.46 -5.33 -3.56
N ARG A 62 -16.65 -5.90 -3.34
CA ARG A 62 -17.87 -5.53 -4.04
C ARG A 62 -18.71 -4.72 -3.07
N MET A 63 -19.06 -3.48 -3.41
CA MET A 63 -19.73 -2.57 -2.46
C MET A 63 -21.16 -2.99 -2.10
N SER A 64 -21.84 -3.76 -2.95
CA SER A 64 -23.20 -4.25 -2.75
C SER A 64 -23.29 -5.63 -2.07
N ALA A 65 -22.16 -6.27 -1.79
CA ALA A 65 -22.13 -7.60 -1.19
C ALA A 65 -21.17 -7.65 0.00
N ASP A 66 -21.50 -8.48 0.98
CA ASP A 66 -20.61 -8.73 2.10
C ASP A 66 -19.44 -9.62 1.68
N GLY A 67 -18.27 -9.36 2.26
CA GLY A 67 -17.06 -10.15 2.07
C GLY A 67 -16.05 -9.52 1.13
N LEU A 68 -14.82 -10.02 1.23
CA LEU A 68 -13.70 -9.63 0.40
C LEU A 68 -13.31 -10.77 -0.52
N ILE A 69 -12.69 -10.41 -1.63
CA ILE A 69 -11.98 -11.32 -2.52
C ILE A 69 -10.50 -11.10 -2.23
N LEU A 70 -9.87 -12.03 -1.51
CA LEU A 70 -8.46 -11.96 -1.16
C LEU A 70 -7.62 -12.37 -2.38
N VAL A 71 -7.19 -11.39 -3.19
CA VAL A 71 -6.57 -11.65 -4.50
C VAL A 71 -5.16 -12.18 -4.34
N ALA A 72 -4.26 -11.40 -3.74
CA ALA A 72 -2.85 -11.78 -3.66
C ALA A 72 -2.16 -11.22 -2.42
N ARG A 73 -1.40 -12.08 -1.74
CA ARG A 73 -0.54 -11.70 -0.62
C ARG A 73 0.90 -11.50 -1.06
N ASN A 74 1.62 -10.57 -0.44
CA ASN A 74 3.05 -10.27 -0.70
C ASN A 74 3.34 -9.79 -2.13
N VAL A 75 2.47 -8.97 -2.71
CA VAL A 75 2.70 -8.33 -4.00
C VAL A 75 3.86 -7.33 -3.85
N LEU A 76 4.88 -7.48 -4.68
CA LEU A 76 5.99 -6.54 -4.73
C LEU A 76 5.52 -5.19 -5.27
N SER A 77 6.00 -4.10 -4.69
CA SER A 77 5.65 -2.76 -5.17
C SER A 77 6.24 -2.44 -6.55
N LYS A 78 7.16 -3.28 -7.04
CA LYS A 78 7.78 -3.22 -8.36
C LYS A 78 7.73 -4.61 -9.01
N PRO A 79 7.36 -4.73 -10.29
CA PRO A 79 6.95 -3.64 -11.21
C PRO A 79 5.60 -3.00 -10.79
N HIS A 80 5.29 -1.82 -11.32
CA HIS A 80 4.11 -1.01 -10.96
C HIS A 80 2.79 -1.55 -11.55
N SER A 81 2.70 -2.87 -11.70
CA SER A 81 1.54 -3.54 -12.27
C SER A 81 1.41 -4.98 -11.76
N LEU A 82 0.18 -5.47 -11.70
CA LEU A 82 -0.18 -6.85 -11.39
C LEU A 82 -1.23 -7.32 -12.40
N GLY A 83 -1.04 -8.51 -12.96
CA GLY A 83 -2.06 -9.18 -13.75
C GLY A 83 -2.99 -9.96 -12.84
N ILE A 84 -4.30 -9.88 -13.06
CA ILE A 84 -5.32 -10.62 -12.34
C ILE A 84 -6.21 -11.32 -13.35
N TYR A 85 -6.00 -12.63 -13.53
CA TYR A 85 -6.94 -13.48 -14.22
C TYR A 85 -8.13 -13.75 -13.31
N ILE A 86 -9.32 -13.33 -13.72
CA ILE A 86 -10.55 -13.55 -12.94
C ILE A 86 -11.45 -14.56 -13.66
N GLU A 87 -12.04 -15.46 -12.88
CA GLU A 87 -13.01 -16.44 -13.35
C GLU A 87 -14.09 -16.63 -12.29
N ASN A 88 -15.34 -16.84 -12.72
CA ASN A 88 -16.49 -17.05 -11.84
C ASN A 88 -16.71 -15.92 -10.82
N ILE A 89 -16.30 -14.69 -11.15
CA ILE A 89 -16.62 -13.51 -10.35
C ILE A 89 -17.98 -12.97 -10.82
N PRO A 90 -18.95 -12.77 -9.91
CA PRO A 90 -20.25 -12.21 -10.29
C PRO A 90 -20.10 -10.90 -11.07
N PRO A 91 -20.81 -10.71 -12.20
CA PRO A 91 -20.81 -9.42 -12.86
C PRO A 91 -21.40 -8.31 -11.98
N GLY A 92 -20.89 -7.09 -12.11
CA GLY A 92 -21.32 -5.92 -11.32
C GLY A 92 -20.49 -4.68 -11.63
N ASP A 93 -21.01 -3.49 -11.29
CA ASP A 93 -20.40 -2.18 -11.56
C ASP A 93 -19.81 -1.52 -10.30
N ASP A 94 -19.66 -2.30 -9.23
CA ASP A 94 -19.45 -1.83 -7.88
C ASP A 94 -18.21 -2.42 -7.20
N TYR A 95 -17.22 -2.78 -8.01
CA TYR A 95 -15.97 -3.35 -7.54
C TYR A 95 -14.93 -2.28 -7.24
N VAL A 96 -14.10 -2.50 -6.22
CA VAL A 96 -12.92 -1.69 -5.89
C VAL A 96 -11.74 -2.60 -5.57
N VAL A 97 -10.55 -2.20 -6.01
CA VAL A 97 -9.28 -2.84 -5.63
C VAL A 97 -8.68 -2.08 -4.45
N ILE A 98 -8.17 -2.82 -3.48
CA ILE A 98 -7.61 -2.32 -2.23
C ILE A 98 -6.18 -2.86 -2.13
N CYS A 99 -5.21 -1.96 -1.99
CA CYS A 99 -3.82 -2.28 -1.71
C CYS A 99 -3.54 -1.98 -0.23
N ILE A 100 -3.26 -3.01 0.56
CA ILE A 100 -3.17 -2.93 2.03
C ILE A 100 -2.01 -3.80 2.55
N ASN A 101 -1.38 -3.43 3.66
CA ASN A 101 -0.58 -4.38 4.42
C ASN A 101 -1.48 -5.06 5.46
N SER A 102 -1.91 -6.30 5.19
CA SER A 102 -2.83 -7.04 6.07
C SER A 102 -2.24 -7.38 7.44
N THR A 103 -0.90 -7.39 7.58
CA THR A 103 -0.23 -7.69 8.86
C THR A 103 -0.43 -6.58 9.89
N HIS A 104 -0.46 -5.33 9.43
CA HIS A 104 -0.59 -4.14 10.29
C HIS A 104 -1.89 -3.34 10.04
N GLY A 105 -2.72 -3.77 9.08
CA GLY A 105 -3.95 -3.08 8.70
C GLY A 105 -3.72 -1.73 8.03
N VAL A 106 -2.56 -1.49 7.43
CA VAL A 106 -2.22 -0.19 6.83
C VAL A 106 -2.68 -0.16 5.38
N LEU A 107 -3.73 0.60 5.10
CA LEU A 107 -4.18 0.87 3.74
C LEU A 107 -3.17 1.75 3.01
N HIS A 108 -2.70 1.31 1.85
CA HIS A 108 -1.81 2.09 0.98
C HIS A 108 -2.59 2.86 -0.07
N GLY A 109 -3.56 2.24 -0.72
CA GLY A 109 -4.39 2.90 -1.71
C GLY A 109 -5.56 2.06 -2.17
N THR A 110 -6.53 2.72 -2.80
CA THR A 110 -7.72 2.10 -3.37
C THR A 110 -7.95 2.58 -4.79
N SER A 111 -8.45 1.71 -5.66
CA SER A 111 -8.87 2.11 -7.00
C SER A 111 -10.15 2.95 -6.98
N GLN A 112 -10.50 3.50 -8.14
CA GLN A 112 -11.88 3.92 -8.37
C GLN A 112 -12.79 2.68 -8.49
N ARG A 113 -14.09 2.91 -8.35
CA ARG A 113 -15.11 1.89 -8.62
C ARG A 113 -15.05 1.49 -10.10
N PHE A 114 -15.18 0.22 -10.41
CA PHE A 114 -15.10 -0.30 -11.78
C PHE A 114 -16.05 -1.49 -11.99
N THR A 115 -16.17 -1.93 -13.25
CA THR A 115 -17.13 -2.94 -13.66
C THR A 115 -16.45 -4.27 -14.00
N ILE A 116 -17.02 -5.37 -13.52
CA ILE A 116 -16.71 -6.73 -13.99
C ILE A 116 -17.86 -7.21 -14.88
N LEU A 117 -17.53 -7.55 -16.12
CA LEU A 117 -18.42 -8.07 -17.15
C LEU A 117 -18.44 -9.61 -17.13
N PRO A 118 -19.52 -10.23 -17.64
CA PRO A 118 -19.57 -11.68 -17.83
C PRO A 118 -18.54 -12.16 -18.86
N SER A 119 -18.24 -13.46 -18.83
CA SER A 119 -17.31 -14.07 -19.79
C SER A 119 -17.80 -13.90 -21.23
N GLY A 120 -16.88 -13.62 -22.15
CA GLY A 120 -17.18 -13.38 -23.57
C GLY A 120 -17.72 -11.99 -23.90
N ALA A 121 -17.87 -11.09 -22.91
CA ALA A 121 -18.24 -9.70 -23.17
C ALA A 121 -17.09 -8.91 -23.82
N THR A 122 -17.44 -7.94 -24.67
CA THR A 122 -16.48 -7.01 -25.26
C THR A 122 -16.41 -5.74 -24.41
N PRO A 123 -15.29 -5.43 -23.75
CA PRO A 123 -15.16 -4.21 -22.97
C PRO A 123 -15.06 -2.99 -23.90
N THR A 124 -15.67 -1.88 -23.49
CA THR A 124 -15.58 -0.59 -24.19
C THR A 124 -14.37 0.22 -23.77
N THR A 125 -13.64 -0.21 -22.72
CA THR A 125 -12.45 0.46 -22.21
C THR A 125 -11.19 -0.33 -22.52
N THR A 126 -10.12 0.38 -22.85
CA THR A 126 -8.80 -0.21 -23.03
C THR A 126 -8.09 -0.31 -21.68
N GLN A 127 -7.50 -1.48 -21.39
CA GLN A 127 -6.65 -1.66 -20.22
C GLN A 127 -5.21 -1.24 -20.52
N PRO A 128 -4.47 -0.72 -19.53
CA PRO A 128 -3.04 -0.47 -19.70
C PRO A 128 -2.30 -1.79 -19.97
N PRO A 129 -1.17 -1.76 -20.70
CA PRO A 129 -0.37 -2.96 -20.91
C PRO A 129 0.21 -3.46 -19.58
N LEU A 130 0.19 -4.78 -19.38
CA LEU A 130 0.86 -5.43 -18.26
C LEU A 130 2.39 -5.32 -18.43
N ASP A 131 3.11 -4.93 -17.37
CA ASP A 131 4.58 -4.95 -17.40
C ASP A 131 5.07 -6.38 -17.65
N LYS A 132 6.08 -6.55 -18.51
CA LYS A 132 6.64 -7.86 -18.86
C LYS A 132 7.25 -8.61 -17.67
N LYS A 133 7.59 -7.91 -16.59
CA LYS A 133 8.10 -8.48 -15.34
C LYS A 133 7.02 -8.69 -14.29
N ALA A 134 5.79 -8.26 -14.56
CA ALA A 134 4.69 -8.43 -13.63
C ALA A 134 4.21 -9.87 -13.62
N VAL A 135 3.79 -10.30 -12.44
CA VAL A 135 3.16 -11.60 -12.25
C VAL A 135 1.67 -11.50 -12.57
N THR A 136 1.10 -12.61 -13.02
CA THR A 136 -0.35 -12.78 -13.12
C THR A 136 -0.82 -13.75 -12.04
N VAL A 137 -1.83 -13.35 -11.28
CA VAL A 137 -2.50 -14.18 -10.28
C VAL A 137 -3.89 -14.60 -10.76
N THR A 138 -4.39 -15.72 -10.28
CA THR A 138 -5.68 -16.29 -10.70
C THR A 138 -6.67 -16.28 -9.54
N VAL A 139 -7.84 -15.71 -9.77
CA VAL A 139 -8.93 -15.63 -8.79
C VAL A 139 -10.17 -16.28 -9.39
N THR A 140 -10.66 -17.34 -8.75
CA THR A 140 -11.73 -18.19 -9.28
C THR A 140 -13.02 -18.14 -8.46
N GLN A 141 -13.07 -17.33 -7.40
CA GLN A 141 -14.19 -17.27 -6.47
C GLN A 141 -14.53 -15.81 -6.15
N GLY A 142 -15.84 -15.53 -6.06
CA GLY A 142 -16.39 -14.23 -5.67
C GLY A 142 -16.20 -13.91 -4.18
N PRO A 143 -16.87 -12.85 -3.68
CA PRO A 143 -16.72 -12.40 -2.29
C PRO A 143 -17.05 -13.53 -1.30
N ASN A 144 -16.10 -13.85 -0.41
CA ASN A 144 -16.27 -14.89 0.58
C ASN A 144 -15.43 -14.57 1.84
N PRO A 145 -16.06 -14.27 2.99
CA PRO A 145 -15.35 -13.86 4.20
C PRO A 145 -14.49 -14.97 4.83
N THR A 146 -14.72 -16.24 4.47
CA THR A 146 -13.93 -17.38 4.96
C THR A 146 -12.92 -17.90 3.93
N ALA A 147 -12.83 -17.27 2.76
CA ALA A 147 -11.87 -17.68 1.75
C ALA A 147 -10.45 -17.30 2.14
N PHE A 148 -9.49 -18.12 1.70
CA PHE A 148 -8.07 -17.80 1.78
C PHE A 148 -7.64 -16.95 0.60
N TRP A 149 -6.41 -16.42 0.67
CA TRP A 149 -5.75 -15.74 -0.44
C TRP A 149 -5.70 -16.62 -1.69
N ALA A 150 -6.09 -16.07 -2.84
CA ALA A 150 -6.03 -16.81 -4.12
C ALA A 150 -4.58 -17.16 -4.47
N THR A 151 -3.65 -16.22 -4.25
CA THR A 151 -2.21 -16.46 -4.38
C THR A 151 -1.44 -15.88 -3.19
N THR A 152 -0.48 -16.63 -2.66
CA THR A 152 0.55 -16.08 -1.75
C THR A 152 1.89 -16.07 -2.46
N LEU A 153 2.39 -14.87 -2.77
CA LEU A 153 3.70 -14.71 -3.40
C LEU A 153 4.82 -14.85 -2.36
N PRO A 154 6.07 -15.11 -2.81
CA PRO A 154 7.21 -15.18 -1.91
C PRO A 154 7.31 -13.96 -0.99
N PRO A 155 7.78 -14.13 0.25
CA PRO A 155 7.89 -13.03 1.21
C PRO A 155 8.67 -11.86 0.63
N VAL A 156 8.10 -10.66 0.74
CA VAL A 156 8.79 -9.45 0.36
C VAL A 156 9.85 -9.16 1.43
N PRO A 157 11.13 -8.97 1.07
CA PRO A 157 12.21 -8.84 2.05
C PRO A 157 12.07 -7.66 3.03
N TYR A 158 11.08 -6.77 2.85
CA TYR A 158 10.87 -5.57 3.67
C TYR A 158 9.39 -5.14 3.83
N SER A 159 8.41 -6.06 3.90
CA SER A 159 6.97 -5.71 4.01
C SER A 159 6.49 -5.32 5.42
N GLY A 160 7.26 -4.51 6.15
CA GLY A 160 6.70 -3.74 7.27
C GLY A 160 7.13 -4.15 8.68
N SER A 161 8.30 -4.78 8.86
CA SER A 161 9.02 -4.63 10.12
C SER A 161 10.28 -3.82 9.82
N THR A 162 10.23 -2.51 10.06
CA THR A 162 11.41 -1.84 10.60
C THR A 162 11.57 -2.36 12.02
N SER A 163 12.06 -3.60 12.16
CA SER A 163 12.91 -3.89 13.31
C SER A 163 13.92 -2.76 13.33
N VAL A 164 14.09 -2.09 14.46
CA VAL A 164 15.20 -1.17 14.69
C VAL A 164 16.46 -1.98 14.41
N ARG A 165 16.90 -2.01 13.15
CA ARG A 165 18.14 -2.63 12.76
C ARG A 165 19.17 -1.68 13.31
N MET A 166 19.86 -2.12 14.37
CA MET A 166 21.13 -1.55 14.85
C MET A 166 22.21 -1.70 13.77
N GLY A 167 21.94 -1.16 12.58
CA GLY A 167 22.71 -1.33 11.36
C GLY A 167 22.18 -0.44 10.23
N MET A 168 21.40 0.59 10.56
CA MET A 168 21.03 1.62 9.60
C MET A 168 22.29 2.41 9.26
N GLY A 169 22.76 2.24 8.02
CA GLY A 169 23.74 3.12 7.42
C GLY A 169 23.33 4.57 7.64
N TRP A 170 24.33 5.42 7.78
CA TRP A 170 24.31 6.80 8.30
C TRP A 170 23.40 7.82 7.57
N GLY A 171 22.48 7.39 6.71
CA GLY A 171 21.67 8.28 5.89
C GLY A 171 20.56 9.01 6.63
N GLU A 172 19.81 8.33 7.51
CA GLU A 172 18.53 8.88 8.00
C GLU A 172 18.35 8.77 9.53
N GLY A 173 18.57 7.60 10.13
CA GLY A 173 18.51 7.44 11.60
C GLY A 173 19.66 8.13 12.36
N GLY A 174 20.83 8.22 11.74
CA GLY A 174 22.02 8.86 12.34
C GLY A 174 21.86 10.36 12.54
N VAL A 175 21.18 11.04 11.61
CA VAL A 175 20.92 12.48 11.69
C VAL A 175 19.98 12.78 12.89
N GLY A 176 18.95 11.96 13.09
CA GLY A 176 18.03 12.10 14.23
C GLY A 176 18.71 11.90 15.59
N VAL A 177 19.59 10.90 15.71
CA VAL A 177 20.35 10.67 16.95
C VAL A 177 21.36 11.78 17.20
N LEU A 178 22.11 12.22 16.18
CA LEU A 178 23.07 13.32 16.32
C LEU A 178 22.38 14.64 16.69
N ALA A 179 21.22 14.95 16.09
CA ALA A 179 20.43 16.12 16.43
C ALA A 179 19.92 16.05 17.88
N THR A 180 19.52 14.87 18.34
CA THR A 180 19.06 14.66 19.73
C THR A 180 20.21 14.85 20.72
N VAL A 181 21.37 14.24 20.45
CA VAL A 181 22.56 14.37 21.31
C VAL A 181 23.05 15.82 21.33
N ALA A 182 23.11 16.49 20.19
CA ALA A 182 23.49 17.90 20.11
C ALA A 182 22.51 18.80 20.89
N GLY A 183 21.20 18.53 20.82
CA GLY A 183 20.19 19.24 21.59
C GLY A 183 20.35 19.05 23.10
N VAL A 184 20.58 17.82 23.55
CA VAL A 184 20.77 17.51 24.98
C VAL A 184 22.06 18.14 25.52
N VAL A 185 23.17 18.03 24.79
CA VAL A 185 24.46 18.61 25.18
C VAL A 185 24.40 20.12 25.15
N GLY A 186 23.80 20.72 24.11
CA GLY A 186 23.60 22.18 24.04
C GLY A 186 22.77 22.71 25.20
N ALA A 187 21.69 22.01 25.58
CA ALA A 187 20.89 22.37 26.73
C ALA A 187 21.66 22.23 28.06
N ALA A 188 22.47 21.18 28.21
CA ALA A 188 23.28 20.94 29.41
C ALA A 188 24.43 21.94 29.57
N VAL A 189 25.05 22.37 28.48
CA VAL A 189 26.11 23.41 28.51
C VAL A 189 25.50 24.78 28.84
N TRP A 190 24.31 25.08 28.32
CA TRP A 190 23.62 26.34 28.60
C TRP A 190 23.15 26.48 30.06
N THR A 191 22.87 25.37 30.76
CA THR A 191 22.52 25.43 32.19
C THR A 191 23.72 25.60 33.13
N LEU A 192 24.94 25.53 32.59
CA LEU A 192 26.19 25.73 33.33
C LEU A 192 26.76 27.16 33.21
N VAL A 193 26.11 28.03 32.42
CA VAL A 193 26.44 29.45 32.24
C VAL A 193 25.32 30.31 32.85
#